data_AF-A0A8D2PVY1-F1
#
_entry.id   AF-A0A8D2PVY1-F1
#
_cell.length_a   1.000
_cell.length_b   1.000
_cell.length_c   1.000
_cell.angle_alpha   90.00
_cell.angle_beta   90.00
_cell.angle_gamma   90.00
#
_symmetry.space_group_name_H-M   'P 1'
#
loop_
_entity.id
_entity.type
_entity.pdbx_description
1 polymer ?
#
loop_
_entity_poly.entity_id
_entity_poly.type
_entity_poly.pdbx_seq_one_letter_code
_entity_poly.pdbx_strand_id
1 'polypeptide(L)'
;MVTWVTSWSLWVSSWSSCGHLGLLLVTLVLSWSPESTHVTYPEVLQCVNVTLFSPAQCRSFYPGSITANMICAGNVQGGMDSCQGDSGGPLVCGGTLQGIVSWGMERCGQPRRPGVYTKVCRYA
;
A
#
# COMPACT_ATOMS: atom_id res chain seq x y z
N MET A 1 8.25 -20.04 7.95
CA MET A 1 9.65 -19.61 8.15
C MET A 1 9.82 -18.27 7.46
N VAL A 2 9.46 -17.18 8.15
CA VAL A 2 9.65 -15.81 7.64
C VAL A 2 11.05 -15.41 8.06
N THR A 3 11.96 -15.29 7.10
CA THR A 3 13.36 -14.93 7.36
C THR A 3 13.44 -13.45 7.71
N TRP A 4 13.71 -13.19 8.99
CA TRP A 4 14.55 -12.14 9.56
C TRP A 4 14.74 -10.83 8.76
N VAL A 5 14.28 -9.72 9.32
CA VAL A 5 14.89 -8.40 9.05
C VAL A 5 15.26 -7.74 10.38
N THR A 6 16.40 -8.13 10.94
CA THR A 6 17.12 -7.39 11.97
C THR A 6 18.30 -6.66 11.32
N SER A 7 18.06 -5.55 10.63
CA SER A 7 19.10 -4.55 10.36
C SER A 7 18.49 -3.24 9.87
N TRP A 8 18.51 -2.23 10.72
CA TRP A 8 17.90 -0.91 10.50
C TRP A 8 18.68 -0.04 9.49
N SER A 9 19.91 -0.41 9.12
CA SER A 9 20.85 0.51 8.45
C SER A 9 20.95 0.35 6.93
N LEU A 10 20.29 -0.64 6.33
CA LEU A 10 20.44 -0.95 4.88
C LEU A 10 19.23 -0.53 4.02
N TRP A 11 18.16 0.00 4.61
CA TRP A 11 16.88 0.19 3.89
C TRP A 11 16.64 1.60 3.34
N VAL A 12 17.48 2.59 3.70
CA VAL A 12 17.30 4.00 3.28
C VAL A 12 17.96 4.30 1.91
N SER A 13 18.76 3.39 1.35
CA SER A 13 19.66 3.69 0.22
C SER A 13 19.10 3.42 -1.19
N SER A 14 17.80 3.19 -1.36
CA SER A 14 17.19 2.91 -2.68
C SER A 14 16.07 3.91 -3.02
N TRP A 15 16.39 5.20 -3.14
CA TRP A 15 15.44 6.29 -3.44
C TRP A 15 15.52 6.85 -4.87
N SER A 16 16.23 6.18 -5.78
CA SER A 16 16.75 6.89 -6.97
C SER A 16 15.80 7.09 -8.15
N SER A 17 14.61 6.46 -8.23
CA SER A 17 13.72 6.72 -9.38
C SER A 17 12.35 6.06 -9.25
N CYS A 18 11.28 6.86 -9.37
CA CYS A 18 9.90 6.39 -9.41
C CYS A 18 9.59 5.72 -10.76
N GLY A 19 10.15 4.53 -10.97
CA GLY A 19 9.82 3.68 -12.11
C GLY A 19 8.65 2.76 -11.80
N HIS A 20 8.71 2.02 -10.68
CA HIS A 20 7.79 0.91 -10.40
C HIS A 20 7.63 0.59 -8.90
N LEU A 21 8.20 1.39 -7.98
CA LEU A 21 8.23 1.09 -6.54
C LEU A 21 8.02 2.38 -5.73
N GLY A 22 6.91 2.47 -5.00
CA GLY A 22 6.65 3.46 -3.96
C GLY A 22 6.77 2.80 -2.58
N LEU A 23 7.30 3.52 -1.60
CA LEU A 23 7.31 3.08 -0.22
C LEU A 23 5.98 3.46 0.42
N LEU A 24 5.26 2.46 0.90
CA LEU A 24 4.07 2.65 1.71
C LEU A 24 4.43 2.34 3.15
N LEU A 25 4.17 3.27 4.05
CA LEU A 25 4.16 2.99 5.48
C LEU A 25 2.82 2.31 5.79
N VAL A 26 2.87 1.03 6.13
CA VAL A 26 1.71 0.19 6.45
C VAL A 26 1.73 -0.06 7.94
N THR A 27 0.59 -0.04 8.60
CA THR A 27 0.50 -0.28 10.04
C THR A 27 -0.28 -1.56 10.34
N LEU A 28 -0.62 -2.39 9.35
CA LEU A 28 -1.35 -3.62 9.63
C LEU A 28 -1.05 -4.78 8.67
N VAL A 29 -0.74 -5.95 9.25
CA VAL A 29 -0.81 -7.26 8.59
C VAL A 29 -2.06 -7.97 9.11
N LEU A 30 -3.15 -8.03 8.33
CA LEU A 30 -4.28 -8.89 8.66
C LEU A 30 -3.93 -10.34 8.30
N SER A 31 -3.75 -11.19 9.31
CA SER A 31 -3.90 -12.63 9.14
C SER A 31 -5.37 -12.99 9.34
N TRP A 32 -6.09 -13.29 8.25
CA TRP A 32 -7.43 -13.87 8.38
C TRP A 32 -7.30 -15.39 8.40
N SER A 33 -7.29 -15.98 9.61
CA SER A 33 -7.63 -17.39 9.80
C SER A 33 -9.16 -17.50 9.96
N PRO A 34 -9.85 -18.40 9.24
CA PRO A 34 -11.31 -18.51 9.29
C PRO A 34 -11.89 -18.79 10.70
N GLU A 35 -11.05 -19.18 11.66
CA GLU A 35 -11.43 -19.47 13.06
C GLU A 35 -11.18 -18.30 14.04
N SER A 36 -10.54 -17.20 13.65
CA SER A 36 -10.22 -16.10 14.57
C SER A 36 -10.82 -14.77 14.10
N THR A 37 -11.73 -14.20 14.89
CA THR A 37 -12.20 -12.81 14.79
C THR A 37 -11.18 -11.79 15.30
N HIS A 38 -9.99 -12.25 15.69
CA HIS A 38 -8.97 -11.44 16.33
C HIS A 38 -8.16 -10.68 15.30
N VAL A 39 -8.32 -9.36 15.26
CA VAL A 39 -7.46 -8.44 14.51
C VAL A 39 -6.24 -8.13 15.37
N THR A 40 -5.05 -8.43 14.87
CA THR A 40 -3.79 -8.11 15.57
C THR A 40 -3.08 -6.97 14.87
N TYR A 41 -2.74 -5.93 15.62
CA TYR A 41 -1.94 -4.82 15.13
C TYR A 41 -0.46 -5.06 15.50
N PRO A 42 0.48 -4.74 14.61
CA PRO A 42 1.89 -4.80 14.93
C PRO A 42 2.25 -3.73 15.97
N GLU A 43 3.12 -4.06 16.92
CA GLU A 43 3.62 -3.11 17.93
C GLU A 43 4.56 -2.05 17.34
N VAL A 44 5.11 -2.33 16.15
CA VAL A 44 6.05 -1.46 15.44
C VAL A 44 5.48 -1.10 14.07
N LEU A 45 5.78 0.12 13.62
CA LEU A 45 5.41 0.62 12.29
C LEU A 45 5.95 -0.31 11.21
N GLN A 46 5.10 -0.72 10.25
CA GLN A 46 5.53 -1.53 9.11
C GLN A 46 5.74 -0.65 7.87
N CYS A 47 6.51 -1.20 6.95
CA CYS A 47 6.80 -0.56 5.68
C CYS A 47 6.76 -1.64 4.60
N VAL A 48 6.16 -1.33 3.46
CA VAL A 48 6.16 -2.24 2.31
C VAL A 48 6.37 -1.45 1.03
N ASN A 49 7.11 -2.04 0.11
CA ASN A 49 7.23 -1.50 -1.24
C ASN A 49 6.03 -1.96 -2.07
N VAL A 50 5.39 -1.01 -2.73
CA VAL A 50 4.24 -1.24 -3.61
C VAL A 50 4.51 -0.71 -5.00
N THR A 51 3.86 -1.28 -6.00
CA THR A 51 3.92 -0.76 -7.37
C THR A 51 2.76 0.18 -7.63
N LEU A 52 3.05 1.34 -8.20
CA LEU A 52 2.03 2.26 -8.70
C LEU A 52 1.43 1.70 -9.98
N PHE A 53 0.10 1.64 -10.04
CA PHE A 53 -0.62 1.25 -11.24
C PHE A 53 -1.01 2.47 -12.05
N SER A 54 -0.99 2.33 -13.38
CA SER A 54 -1.51 3.36 -14.28
C SER A 54 -3.00 3.62 -14.01
N PRO A 55 -3.54 4.81 -14.35
CA PRO A 55 -4.97 5.08 -14.21
C PRO A 55 -5.87 4.09 -14.95
N ALA A 56 -5.41 3.55 -16.09
CA ALA A 56 -6.15 2.54 -16.85
C ALA A 56 -6.21 1.20 -16.10
N GLN A 57 -5.09 0.74 -15.54
CA GLN A 57 -5.06 -0.47 -14.70
C GLN A 57 -5.90 -0.29 -13.43
N CYS A 58 -5.80 0.85 -12.76
CA CYS A 58 -6.61 1.14 -11.57
C CYS A 58 -8.11 1.05 -11.87
N ARG A 59 -8.57 1.63 -12.99
CA ARG A 59 -9.96 1.50 -13.46
C ARG A 59 -10.35 0.09 -13.87
N SER A 60 -9.41 -0.73 -14.36
CA SER A 60 -9.71 -2.12 -14.70
C SER A 60 -9.85 -3.01 -13.47
N PHE A 61 -9.19 -2.67 -12.35
CA PHE A 61 -9.39 -3.34 -11.06
C PHE A 61 -10.70 -2.90 -10.37
N TYR A 62 -11.08 -1.64 -10.52
CA TYR A 62 -12.26 -1.04 -9.89
C TYR A 62 -13.12 -0.24 -10.90
N PRO A 63 -13.88 -0.91 -11.78
CA PRO A 63 -14.71 -0.23 -12.78
C PRO A 63 -15.75 0.69 -12.15
N GLY A 64 -15.82 1.94 -12.61
CA GLY A 64 -16.81 2.93 -12.14
C GLY A 64 -16.46 3.63 -10.82
N SER A 65 -15.49 3.13 -10.05
CA SER A 65 -15.17 3.66 -8.70
C SER A 65 -13.94 4.58 -8.66
N ILE A 66 -13.11 4.59 -9.71
CA ILE A 66 -11.85 5.36 -9.74
C ILE A 66 -12.05 6.73 -10.39
N THR A 67 -11.70 7.78 -9.65
CA THR A 67 -11.73 9.18 -10.11
C THR A 67 -10.34 9.69 -10.52
N ALA A 68 -10.28 10.90 -11.08
CA ALA A 68 -9.02 11.57 -11.42
C ALA A 68 -8.18 12.01 -10.20
N ASN A 69 -8.77 11.93 -8.99
CA ASN A 69 -8.18 12.28 -7.71
C ASN A 69 -7.62 11.08 -6.95
N MET A 70 -7.58 9.91 -7.59
CA MET A 70 -7.14 8.65 -6.98
C MET A 70 -5.93 8.07 -7.72
N ILE A 71 -5.10 7.33 -6.98
CA ILE A 71 -4.04 6.45 -7.51
C ILE A 71 -4.15 5.08 -6.84
N CYS A 72 -3.84 4.01 -7.58
CA CYS A 72 -3.80 2.66 -7.04
C CYS A 72 -2.34 2.24 -6.81
N ALA A 73 -2.08 1.56 -5.69
CA ALA A 73 -0.76 0.99 -5.40
C ALA A 73 -0.89 -0.37 -4.69
N GLY A 74 -0.02 -1.31 -5.02
CA GLY A 74 0.05 -2.63 -4.37
C GLY A 74 0.91 -3.59 -5.17
N ASN A 75 0.74 -4.89 -4.92
CA ASN A 75 1.29 -5.95 -5.75
C ASN A 75 0.16 -6.64 -6.53
N VAL A 76 0.33 -6.82 -7.85
CA VAL A 76 -0.67 -7.48 -8.70
C VAL A 76 -0.95 -8.92 -8.25
N GLN A 77 0.05 -9.60 -7.68
CA GLN A 77 -0.07 -10.95 -7.13
C GLN A 77 -0.64 -10.97 -5.70
N GLY A 78 -0.90 -9.81 -5.09
CA GLY A 78 -1.34 -9.70 -3.71
C GLY A 78 -0.17 -9.69 -2.70
N GLY A 79 -0.51 -9.82 -1.42
CA GLY A 79 0.41 -9.85 -0.28
C GLY A 79 0.98 -8.51 0.17
N MET A 80 1.00 -7.49 -0.69
CA MET A 80 1.49 -6.13 -0.37
C MET A 80 0.39 -5.11 -0.60
N ASP A 81 -0.13 -4.54 0.49
CA ASP A 81 -1.24 -3.61 0.48
C ASP A 81 -1.27 -2.80 1.79
N SER A 82 -1.92 -1.63 1.76
CA SER A 82 -2.42 -0.98 2.98
C SER A 82 -3.58 -1.78 3.53
N CYS A 83 -3.87 -1.63 4.82
CA CYS A 83 -4.98 -2.33 5.42
C CYS A 83 -5.77 -1.47 6.42
N GLN A 84 -6.70 -2.09 7.14
CA GLN A 84 -7.55 -1.39 8.10
C GLN A 84 -6.69 -0.64 9.14
N GLY A 85 -7.05 0.60 9.45
CA GLY A 85 -6.28 1.45 10.35
C GLY A 85 -5.13 2.22 9.71
N ASP A 86 -4.77 1.94 8.44
CA ASP A 86 -3.71 2.68 7.73
C ASP A 86 -4.21 3.96 7.07
N SER A 87 -5.52 4.21 7.06
CA SER A 87 -6.13 5.40 6.47
C SER A 87 -5.46 6.69 6.98
N GLY A 88 -5.08 7.57 6.05
CA GLY A 88 -4.28 8.76 6.37
C GLY A 88 -2.76 8.56 6.28
N GLY A 89 -2.30 7.32 6.21
CA GLY A 89 -0.89 6.97 6.06
C GLY A 89 -0.29 7.42 4.72
N PRO A 90 1.02 7.71 4.66
CA PRO A 90 1.65 8.26 3.46
C PRO A 90 2.09 7.17 2.48
N LEU A 91 1.84 7.44 1.20
CA LEU A 91 2.50 6.77 0.08
C LEU A 91 3.60 7.69 -0.46
N VAL A 92 4.85 7.32 -0.27
CA VAL A 92 6.02 8.13 -0.58
C VAL A 92 6.81 7.51 -1.73
N CYS A 93 7.18 8.33 -2.72
CA CYS A 93 8.09 7.92 -3.79
C CYS A 93 9.22 8.93 -3.93
N GLY A 94 10.48 8.47 -3.90
CA GLY A 94 11.66 9.33 -4.01
C GLY A 94 11.67 10.47 -2.98
N GLY A 95 11.29 10.18 -1.73
CA GLY A 95 11.18 11.20 -0.66
C GLY A 95 10.01 12.17 -0.79
N THR A 96 9.16 12.04 -1.82
CA THR A 96 8.01 12.93 -2.05
C THR A 96 6.69 12.22 -1.75
N LEU A 97 5.78 12.89 -1.03
CA LEU A 97 4.43 12.39 -0.78
C LEU A 97 3.61 12.36 -2.09
N GLN A 98 3.24 11.16 -2.53
CA GLN A 98 2.45 10.93 -3.74
C GLN A 98 0.96 10.72 -3.43
N GLY A 99 0.67 10.06 -2.32
CA GLY A 99 -0.69 9.74 -1.95
C GLY A 99 -0.91 9.55 -0.45
N ILE A 100 -2.18 9.46 -0.09
CA ILE A 100 -2.66 9.21 1.27
C ILE A 100 -3.57 7.99 1.22
N VAL A 101 -3.35 7.00 2.08
CA VAL A 101 -4.19 5.78 2.17
C VAL A 101 -5.65 6.19 2.33
N SER A 102 -6.53 5.67 1.47
CA SER A 102 -7.94 6.05 1.45
C SER A 102 -8.87 4.85 1.61
N TRP A 103 -8.85 3.89 0.69
CA TRP A 103 -9.74 2.73 0.73
C TRP A 103 -9.19 1.53 -0.04
N GLY A 104 -9.80 0.37 0.18
CA GLY A 104 -9.48 -0.88 -0.50
C GLY A 104 -10.62 -1.88 -0.38
N MET A 105 -10.38 -3.12 -0.78
CA MET A 105 -11.34 -4.21 -0.53
C MET A 105 -11.33 -4.61 0.95
N GLU A 106 -12.39 -5.28 1.40
CA GLU A 106 -12.53 -5.72 2.80
C GLU A 106 -11.36 -6.58 3.28
N ARG A 107 -10.89 -7.52 2.44
CA ARG A 107 -9.63 -8.24 2.68
C ARG A 107 -8.48 -7.50 1.99
N CYS A 108 -7.44 -7.20 2.75
CA CYS A 108 -6.23 -6.57 2.26
C CYS A 108 -5.33 -7.58 1.53
N GLY A 109 -4.46 -7.10 0.64
CA GLY A 109 -3.43 -7.93 0.01
C GLY A 109 -3.98 -8.98 -0.95
N GLN A 110 -5.21 -8.80 -1.44
CA GLN A 110 -5.80 -9.69 -2.43
C GLN A 110 -5.15 -9.50 -3.81
N PRO A 111 -4.93 -10.58 -4.60
CA PRO A 111 -4.47 -10.46 -5.98
C PRO A 111 -5.39 -9.58 -6.81
N ARG A 112 -4.81 -8.71 -7.65
CA ARG A 112 -5.54 -7.75 -8.51
C ARG A 112 -6.54 -6.84 -7.76
N ARG A 113 -6.33 -6.62 -6.47
CA ARG A 113 -7.12 -5.69 -5.63
C ARG A 113 -6.17 -4.75 -4.88
N PRO A 114 -5.51 -3.80 -5.59
CA PRO A 114 -4.59 -2.87 -4.94
C PRO A 114 -5.32 -1.87 -4.06
N GLY A 115 -4.66 -1.35 -3.04
CA GLY A 115 -5.16 -0.20 -2.27
C GLY A 115 -5.31 1.05 -3.14
N VAL A 116 -6.26 1.90 -2.75
CA VAL A 116 -6.57 3.17 -3.40
C VAL A 116 -6.23 4.33 -2.47
N TYR A 117 -5.52 5.30 -3.04
CA TYR A 117 -4.94 6.42 -2.34
C TYR A 117 -5.46 7.73 -2.94
N THR A 118 -5.64 8.73 -2.11
CA THR A 118 -5.84 10.12 -2.57
C THR A 118 -4.59 10.58 -3.31
N LYS A 119 -4.74 11.13 -4.51
CA LYS A 119 -3.66 11.68 -5.32
C LYS A 119 -3.31 13.09 -4.84
N VAL A 120 -2.25 13.24 -4.05
CA VAL A 120 -1.93 14.50 -3.35
C VAL A 120 -1.71 15.67 -4.31
N CYS A 121 -1.06 15.45 -5.46
CA CYS A 121 -0.82 16.51 -6.44
C CYS A 121 -2.07 17.07 -7.14
N ARG A 122 -3.27 16.58 -6.81
CA ARG A 122 -4.55 17.19 -7.22
C ARG A 122 -5.04 18.28 -6.26
N TYR A 123 -4.35 18.46 -5.14
CA TYR A 123 -4.75 19.34 -4.04
C TYR A 123 -3.60 20.26 -3.59
N ALA A 124 -2.58 20.40 -4.43
CA ALA A 124 -1.41 21.26 -4.21
C ALA A 124 -1.58 22.62 -4.90
#